data_AF-A0A951EPY3-F1
#
_entry.id   AF-A0A951EPY3-F1
#
_cell.length_a   1.000
_cell.length_b   1.000
_cell.length_c   1.000
_cell.angle_alpha   90.00
_cell.angle_beta   90.00
_cell.angle_gamma   90.00
#
_symmetry.space_group_name_H-M   'P 1'
#
loop_
_entity.id
_entity.type
_entity.pdbx_description
1 polymer ?
#
loop_
_entity_poly.entity_id
_entity_poly.type
_entity_poly.pdbx_seq_one_letter_code
_entity_poly.pdbx_strand_id
1 'polypeptide(L)'
;MCTRRFGTALATGLLLGVGLVSGVTACAPAAPPMHPPAKTPVAQGHGGAVVSDTAESTQAGLDMLRHGGTAADAAVAVAATLGVTDPYVAGIGGGGYFVYYDARTHRVSTIDGRETTPAADGPSMFIDPSTGKPLPFPAAVDSGLSVGVPGTLATWQHALQQWGRFRLAEDLQPAEQVAERGFVVDATFH
;
A
#
# COMPACT_ATOMS: atom_id res chain seq x y z
N MET A 1 13.20 -38.65 68.64
CA MET A 1 13.38 -40.10 68.85
C MET A 1 12.50 -40.85 67.85
N CYS A 2 13.10 -41.80 67.11
CA CYS A 2 12.53 -42.99 66.44
C CYS A 2 11.12 -42.90 65.81
N THR A 3 10.83 -43.36 64.58
CA THR A 3 11.51 -44.31 63.69
C THR A 3 10.80 -44.33 62.34
N ARG A 4 11.55 -44.62 61.27
CA ARG A 4 11.07 -45.00 59.94
C ARG A 4 10.14 -46.22 59.99
N ARG A 5 9.15 -46.27 59.10
CA ARG A 5 8.71 -47.53 58.46
C ARG A 5 8.47 -47.33 56.96
N PHE A 6 9.24 -48.08 56.19
CA PHE A 6 9.11 -48.30 54.75
C PHE A 6 7.90 -49.20 54.49
N GLY A 7 7.04 -48.80 53.55
CA GLY A 7 5.99 -49.64 52.97
C GLY A 7 6.26 -49.80 51.48
N THR A 8 6.42 -51.05 51.07
CA THR A 8 6.85 -51.55 49.77
C THR A 8 5.93 -51.15 48.60
N ALA A 9 6.53 -50.63 47.54
CA ALA A 9 5.90 -50.41 46.24
C ALA A 9 5.58 -51.76 45.56
N LEU A 10 4.33 -51.96 45.16
CA LEU A 10 3.93 -53.03 44.26
C LEU A 10 3.70 -52.43 42.87
N ALA A 11 4.60 -52.77 41.95
CA ALA A 11 4.54 -52.39 40.55
C ALA A 11 3.37 -53.10 39.84
N THR A 12 2.50 -52.33 39.20
CA THR A 12 1.58 -52.83 38.16
C THR A 12 1.98 -52.17 36.85
N GLY A 13 2.57 -52.98 35.97
CA GLY A 13 3.02 -52.57 34.65
C GLY A 13 1.83 -52.32 33.73
N LEU A 14 1.81 -51.14 33.11
CA LEU A 14 0.95 -50.84 31.96
C LEU A 14 1.85 -50.81 30.73
N LEU A 15 1.73 -51.84 29.89
CA LEU A 15 2.43 -51.98 28.61
C LEU A 15 1.97 -50.87 27.65
N LEU A 16 2.93 -50.06 27.18
CA LEU A 16 2.75 -49.13 26.07
C LEU A 16 2.46 -49.90 24.78
N GLY A 17 1.25 -49.76 24.24
CA GLY A 17 0.95 -50.07 22.85
C GLY A 17 1.28 -48.86 21.97
N VAL A 18 2.48 -48.81 21.40
CA VAL A 18 2.83 -47.84 20.34
C VAL A 18 2.20 -48.34 19.05
N GLY A 19 1.03 -47.80 18.70
CA GLY A 19 0.43 -47.99 17.38
C GLY A 19 1.18 -47.17 16.33
N LEU A 20 1.96 -47.85 15.48
CA LEU A 20 2.54 -47.27 14.27
C LEU A 20 1.41 -46.99 13.27
N VAL A 21 0.90 -45.76 13.27
CA VAL A 21 0.04 -45.26 12.19
C VAL A 21 0.95 -44.90 11.02
N SER A 22 1.06 -45.79 10.04
CA SER A 22 1.69 -45.48 8.75
C SER A 22 0.81 -44.50 7.98
N GLY A 23 1.00 -43.20 8.24
CA GLY A 23 0.43 -42.14 7.44
C GLY A 23 1.06 -42.16 6.05
N VAL A 24 0.34 -42.66 5.06
CA VAL A 24 0.68 -42.45 3.65
C VAL A 24 0.39 -40.99 3.35
N THR A 25 1.40 -40.12 3.48
CA THR A 25 1.35 -38.77 2.95
C THR A 25 1.32 -38.87 1.43
N ALA A 26 0.13 -38.81 0.84
CA ALA A 26 -0.01 -38.56 -0.58
C ALA A 26 0.58 -37.17 -0.85
N CYS A 27 1.74 -37.11 -1.49
CA CYS A 27 2.26 -35.86 -2.04
C CYS A 27 1.21 -35.33 -3.02
N ALA A 28 0.63 -34.17 -2.71
CA ALA A 28 -0.18 -33.44 -3.68
C ALA A 28 0.68 -33.22 -4.95
N PRO A 29 0.12 -33.42 -6.16
CA PRO A 29 0.86 -33.17 -7.38
C PRO A 29 1.36 -31.72 -7.38
N ALA A 30 2.65 -31.54 -7.66
CA ALA A 30 3.23 -30.21 -7.80
C ALA A 30 2.42 -29.41 -8.82
N ALA A 31 1.99 -28.21 -8.45
CA ALA A 31 1.32 -27.31 -9.38
C ALA A 31 2.21 -27.13 -10.61
N PRO A 32 1.65 -27.15 -11.84
CA PRO A 32 2.44 -26.95 -13.04
C PRO A 32 3.19 -25.62 -12.93
N PRO A 33 4.45 -25.54 -13.41
CA PRO A 33 5.21 -24.31 -13.38
C PRO A 33 4.42 -23.22 -14.12
N MET A 34 3.99 -22.19 -13.38
CA MET A 34 3.40 -21.02 -13.99
C MET A 34 4.51 -20.29 -14.76
N HIS A 35 4.51 -20.44 -16.07
CA HIS A 35 5.34 -19.57 -16.91
C HIS A 35 4.80 -18.15 -16.76
N PRO A 36 5.66 -17.17 -16.40
CA PRO A 36 5.23 -15.79 -16.43
C PRO A 36 4.74 -15.46 -17.85
N PRO A 37 3.61 -14.74 -17.99
CA PRO A 37 3.10 -14.38 -19.30
C PRO A 37 4.18 -13.65 -20.10
N ALA A 38 4.22 -13.89 -21.41
CA ALA A 38 5.14 -13.18 -22.29
C ALA A 38 4.88 -11.66 -22.17
N LYS A 39 5.92 -10.90 -21.81
CA LYS A 39 5.83 -9.44 -21.68
C LYS A 39 6.01 -8.79 -23.05
N THR A 40 4.90 -8.57 -23.76
CA THR A 40 4.90 -7.84 -25.03
C THR A 40 4.61 -6.36 -24.77
N PRO A 41 5.45 -5.41 -25.21
CA PRO A 41 5.16 -3.99 -25.07
C PRO A 41 3.88 -3.61 -25.82
N VAL A 42 2.93 -2.97 -25.13
CA VAL A 42 1.67 -2.47 -25.71
C VAL A 42 1.75 -1.01 -26.16
N ALA A 43 2.79 -0.29 -25.72
CA ALA A 43 3.12 1.06 -26.15
C ALA A 43 4.64 1.23 -26.21
N GLN A 44 5.13 1.97 -27.20
CA GLN A 44 6.56 2.23 -27.42
C GLN A 44 6.75 3.68 -27.91
N GLY A 45 7.88 4.30 -27.57
CA GLY A 45 8.18 5.67 -27.94
C GLY A 45 9.56 6.12 -27.47
N HIS A 46 9.84 7.40 -27.67
CA HIS A 46 11.08 8.05 -27.25
C HIS A 46 10.75 9.31 -26.42
N GLY A 47 11.67 9.74 -25.57
CA GLY A 47 11.50 10.95 -24.73
C GLY A 47 10.86 10.71 -23.36
N GLY A 48 10.32 9.51 -23.11
CA GLY A 48 9.77 9.11 -21.81
C GLY A 48 8.58 8.17 -21.98
N ALA A 49 8.11 7.61 -20.87
CA ALA A 49 6.92 6.76 -20.82
C ALA A 49 6.16 7.03 -19.52
N VAL A 50 4.83 6.96 -19.58
CA VAL A 50 3.93 7.12 -18.45
C VAL A 50 2.87 6.03 -18.53
N VAL A 51 2.54 5.44 -17.39
CA VAL A 51 1.48 4.45 -17.23
C VAL A 51 0.73 4.78 -15.95
N SER A 52 -0.59 4.78 -16.00
CA SER A 52 -1.48 4.93 -14.85
C SER A 52 -2.85 4.32 -15.15
N ASP A 53 -3.74 4.30 -14.17
CA ASP A 53 -5.02 3.60 -14.27
C ASP A 53 -6.04 4.31 -15.16
N THR A 54 -5.91 5.63 -15.36
CA THR A 54 -6.83 6.41 -16.20
C THR A 54 -6.12 7.08 -17.38
N ALA A 55 -6.87 7.31 -18.46
CA ALA A 55 -6.35 7.93 -19.67
C ALA A 55 -5.93 9.39 -19.41
N GLU A 56 -6.73 10.12 -18.63
CA GLU A 56 -6.49 11.50 -18.21
C GLU A 56 -5.20 11.61 -17.39
N SER A 57 -4.98 10.71 -16.42
CA SER A 57 -3.78 10.73 -15.60
C SER A 57 -2.53 10.40 -16.40
N THR A 58 -2.64 9.42 -17.31
CA THR A 58 -1.54 9.07 -18.22
C THR A 58 -1.19 10.25 -19.12
N GLN A 59 -2.21 10.93 -19.66
CA GLN A 59 -2.05 12.10 -20.49
C GLN A 59 -1.43 13.27 -19.71
N ALA A 60 -1.85 13.52 -18.47
CA ALA A 60 -1.28 14.56 -17.61
C ALA A 60 0.24 14.38 -17.44
N GLY A 61 0.69 13.16 -17.09
CA GLY A 61 2.13 12.87 -16.98
C GLY A 61 2.88 13.03 -18.31
N LEU A 62 2.29 12.57 -19.42
CA LEU A 62 2.89 12.73 -20.75
C LEU A 62 3.04 14.20 -21.12
N ASP A 63 2.07 15.04 -20.77
CA ASP A 63 2.12 16.47 -21.05
C ASP A 63 3.19 17.16 -20.20
N MET A 64 3.37 16.79 -18.93
CA MET A 64 4.49 17.30 -18.14
C MET A 64 5.84 16.96 -18.80
N LEU A 65 6.03 15.72 -19.27
CA LEU A 65 7.24 15.32 -19.97
C LEU A 65 7.44 16.10 -21.28
N ARG A 66 6.38 16.30 -22.07
CA ARG A 66 6.43 17.06 -23.34
C ARG A 66 6.80 18.53 -23.12
N HIS A 67 6.37 19.12 -22.02
CA HIS A 67 6.76 20.48 -21.62
C HIS A 67 8.15 20.56 -20.99
N GLY A 68 8.88 19.44 -20.95
CA GLY A 68 10.25 19.37 -20.45
C GLY A 68 10.35 19.15 -18.94
N GLY A 69 9.28 18.71 -18.28
CA GLY A 69 9.34 18.25 -16.89
C GLY A 69 10.20 17.00 -16.73
N THR A 70 10.54 16.69 -15.48
CA THR A 70 11.23 15.46 -15.09
C THR A 70 10.23 14.32 -14.88
N ALA A 71 10.75 13.11 -14.65
CA ALA A 71 9.92 12.00 -14.23
C ALA A 71 9.22 12.26 -12.87
N ALA A 72 9.78 13.14 -12.02
CA ALA A 72 9.14 13.50 -10.76
C ALA A 72 7.95 14.44 -10.98
N ASP A 73 8.09 15.46 -11.85
CA ASP A 73 6.98 16.36 -12.21
C ASP A 73 5.82 15.54 -12.84
N ALA A 74 6.15 14.64 -13.77
CA ALA A 74 5.17 13.76 -14.40
C ALA A 74 4.47 12.83 -13.40
N ALA A 75 5.19 12.26 -12.43
CA ALA A 75 4.62 11.39 -11.42
C ALA A 75 3.66 12.14 -10.48
N VAL A 76 3.97 13.39 -10.10
CA VAL A 76 3.07 14.23 -9.30
C VAL A 76 1.81 14.58 -10.07
N ALA A 77 1.92 14.98 -11.34
CA ALA A 77 0.76 15.29 -12.17
C ALA A 77 -0.16 14.06 -12.39
N VAL A 78 0.42 12.88 -12.60
CA VAL A 78 -0.32 11.61 -12.67
C VAL A 78 -1.07 11.36 -11.36
N ALA A 79 -0.37 11.41 -10.22
CA ALA A 79 -0.97 11.09 -8.92
C ALA A 79 -2.06 12.09 -8.51
N ALA A 80 -1.88 13.37 -8.83
CA ALA A 80 -2.89 14.40 -8.61
C ALA A 80 -4.14 14.17 -9.47
N THR A 81 -3.95 13.81 -10.74
CA THR A 81 -5.06 13.54 -11.67
C THR A 81 -5.79 12.24 -11.32
N LEU A 82 -5.08 11.23 -10.80
CA LEU A 82 -5.69 10.02 -10.23
C LEU A 82 -6.57 10.37 -9.02
N GLY A 83 -6.16 11.31 -8.17
CA GLY A 83 -7.01 11.77 -7.07
C GLY A 83 -8.35 12.38 -7.50
N VAL A 84 -8.51 12.71 -8.78
CA VAL A 84 -9.77 13.18 -9.39
C VAL A 84 -10.49 12.06 -10.13
N THR A 85 -9.75 11.28 -10.91
CA THR A 85 -10.31 10.30 -11.86
C THR A 85 -10.49 8.89 -11.29
N ASP A 86 -9.77 8.58 -10.21
CA ASP A 86 -9.90 7.38 -9.39
C ASP A 86 -9.74 7.73 -7.90
N PRO A 87 -10.72 8.44 -7.31
CA PRO A 87 -10.61 9.02 -5.98
C PRO A 87 -10.64 7.98 -4.84
N TYR A 88 -10.87 6.71 -5.16
CA TYR A 88 -11.00 5.61 -4.20
C TYR A 88 -9.66 4.99 -3.82
N VAL A 89 -8.64 5.12 -4.69
CA VAL A 89 -7.32 4.50 -4.52
C VAL A 89 -6.21 5.51 -4.25
N ALA A 90 -6.40 6.78 -4.66
CA ALA A 90 -5.40 7.83 -4.54
C ALA A 90 -6.05 9.17 -4.18
N GLY A 91 -5.29 10.03 -3.50
CA GLY A 91 -5.75 11.38 -3.21
C GLY A 91 -4.89 12.15 -2.22
N ILE A 92 -5.13 13.46 -2.16
CA ILE A 92 -4.43 14.38 -1.25
C ILE A 92 -4.75 14.13 0.23
N GLY A 93 -5.85 13.40 0.52
CA GLY A 93 -6.30 13.06 1.87
C GLY A 93 -5.65 11.81 2.47
N GLY A 94 -4.74 11.13 1.75
CA GLY A 94 -4.06 9.93 2.23
C GLY A 94 -2.56 10.11 2.40
N GLY A 95 -1.83 9.03 2.13
CA GLY A 95 -0.37 8.98 2.12
C GLY A 95 0.16 7.94 1.14
N GLY A 96 1.48 7.82 1.05
CA GLY A 96 2.10 6.86 0.13
C GLY A 96 3.61 6.89 0.14
N TYR A 97 4.21 6.23 -0.84
CA TYR A 97 5.66 6.14 -1.00
C TYR A 97 6.06 6.67 -2.38
N PHE A 98 7.05 7.55 -2.43
CA PHE A 98 7.61 8.06 -3.68
C PHE A 98 8.99 7.45 -3.91
N VAL A 99 9.08 6.47 -4.81
CA VAL A 99 10.34 5.81 -5.16
C VAL A 99 10.91 6.45 -6.42
N TYR A 100 12.15 6.93 -6.33
CA TYR A 100 12.81 7.63 -7.42
C TYR A 100 14.21 7.09 -7.66
N TYR A 101 14.52 6.81 -8.93
CA TYR A 101 15.88 6.51 -9.37
C TYR A 101 16.48 7.75 -10.04
N ASP A 102 17.52 8.31 -9.43
CA ASP A 102 18.28 9.42 -10.01
C ASP A 102 19.39 8.87 -10.91
N ALA A 103 19.20 9.01 -12.22
CA ALA A 103 20.15 8.54 -13.23
C ALA A 103 21.51 9.27 -13.19
N ARG A 104 21.59 10.48 -12.63
CA ARG A 104 22.86 11.23 -12.50
C ARG A 104 23.73 10.67 -11.38
N THR A 105 23.09 10.21 -10.30
CA THR A 105 23.80 9.69 -9.12
C THR A 105 23.75 8.16 -9.01
N HIS A 106 22.99 7.50 -9.88
CA HIS A 106 22.72 6.06 -9.85
C HIS A 106 22.16 5.58 -8.51
N ARG A 107 21.38 6.43 -7.83
CA ARG A 107 20.79 6.13 -6.52
C ARG A 107 19.28 5.98 -6.61
N VAL A 108 18.76 4.98 -5.89
CA VAL A 108 17.34 4.87 -5.59
C VAL A 108 17.09 5.52 -4.24
N SER A 109 16.06 6.35 -4.15
CA SER A 109 15.59 6.97 -2.92
C SER A 109 14.09 6.72 -2.77
N THR A 110 13.63 6.62 -1.53
CA THR A 110 12.22 6.51 -1.21
C THR A 110 11.86 7.61 -0.23
N ILE A 111 10.82 8.38 -0.55
CA ILE A 111 10.17 9.26 0.42
C ILE A 111 9.00 8.47 1.02
N ASP A 112 9.02 8.31 2.34
CA ASP A 112 7.90 7.78 3.11
C ASP A 112 6.97 8.92 3.50
N GLY A 113 5.81 8.94 2.84
CA GLY A 113 4.72 9.87 3.06
C GLY A 113 3.50 9.20 3.67
N ARG A 114 3.68 8.08 4.38
CA ARG A 114 2.57 7.38 5.04
C ARG A 114 1.89 8.30 6.05
N GLU A 115 0.58 8.14 6.18
CA GLU A 115 -0.20 8.87 7.18
C GLU A 115 0.33 8.57 8.59
N THR A 116 0.28 9.58 9.46
CA THR A 116 0.69 9.45 10.86
C THR A 116 -0.53 9.57 11.77
N THR A 117 -0.60 8.73 12.80
CA THR A 117 -1.66 8.82 13.82
C THR A 117 -1.62 10.20 14.52
N PRO A 118 -2.77 10.90 14.66
CA PRO A 118 -2.85 12.13 15.42
C PRO A 118 -2.30 11.99 16.85
N ALA A 119 -1.63 13.04 17.36
CA ALA A 119 -1.00 13.00 18.68
C ALA A 119 -1.99 12.85 19.86
N ALA A 120 -3.27 13.15 19.63
CA ALA A 120 -4.33 13.01 20.63
C ALA A 120 -4.82 11.56 20.77
N ASP A 121 -4.53 10.70 19.79
CA ASP A 121 -5.01 9.33 19.77
C ASP A 121 -4.08 8.40 20.57
N GLY A 122 -4.67 7.35 21.12
CA GLY A 122 -3.97 6.38 21.95
C GLY A 122 -4.34 4.93 21.60
N PRO A 123 -3.69 3.94 22.25
CA PRO A 123 -3.83 2.52 21.89
C PRO A 123 -5.26 1.98 21.98
N SER A 124 -6.13 2.63 22.76
CA SER A 124 -7.52 2.24 22.96
C SER A 124 -8.52 3.02 22.11
N MET A 125 -8.06 3.80 21.11
CA MET A 125 -8.94 4.67 20.31
C MET A 125 -10.07 3.92 19.60
N PHE A 126 -9.89 2.63 19.29
CA PHE A 126 -10.90 1.77 18.66
C PHE A 126 -11.63 0.84 19.65
N ILE A 127 -11.59 1.13 20.95
CA ILE A 127 -12.32 0.40 21.98
C ILE A 127 -13.53 1.23 22.44
N ASP A 128 -14.71 0.62 22.40
CA ASP A 128 -15.92 1.22 22.95
C ASP A 128 -15.78 1.37 24.47
N PRO A 129 -15.82 2.59 25.02
CA PRO A 129 -15.63 2.82 26.45
C PRO A 129 -16.77 2.27 27.31
N SER A 130 -17.96 2.06 26.74
CA SER A 130 -19.13 1.55 27.46
C SER A 130 -19.12 0.03 27.61
N THR A 131 -18.58 -0.68 26.63
CA THR A 131 -18.56 -2.16 26.60
C THR A 131 -17.18 -2.76 26.83
N GLY A 132 -16.11 -1.98 26.67
CA GLY A 132 -14.72 -2.45 26.71
C GLY A 132 -14.32 -3.34 25.53
N LYS A 133 -15.14 -3.40 24.48
CA LYS A 133 -14.91 -4.24 23.28
C LYS A 133 -14.41 -3.40 22.10
N PRO A 134 -13.72 -4.00 21.11
CA PRO A 134 -13.40 -3.32 19.88
C PRO A 134 -14.66 -2.83 19.16
N LEU A 135 -14.56 -1.65 18.54
CA LEU A 135 -15.58 -1.16 17.62
C LEU A 135 -15.76 -2.15 16.45
N PRO A 136 -17.00 -2.38 15.96
CA PRO A 136 -17.22 -3.11 14.72
C PRO A 136 -16.43 -2.47 13.58
N PHE A 137 -15.81 -3.27 12.72
CA PHE A 137 -14.91 -2.78 11.67
C PHE A 137 -15.53 -1.70 10.76
N PRO A 138 -16.77 -1.84 10.25
CA PRO A 138 -17.40 -0.79 9.45
C PRO A 138 -17.54 0.53 10.22
N ALA A 139 -17.93 0.45 11.50
CA ALA A 139 -18.07 1.64 12.35
C ALA A 139 -16.72 2.30 12.66
N ALA A 140 -15.64 1.52 12.77
CA ALA A 140 -14.30 2.05 12.94
C ALA A 140 -13.83 2.79 11.68
N VAL A 141 -13.89 2.13 10.52
CA VAL A 141 -13.41 2.66 9.23
C VAL A 141 -14.18 3.91 8.78
N ASP A 142 -15.50 3.95 8.98
CA ASP A 142 -16.34 5.11 8.59
C ASP A 142 -16.23 6.29 9.58
N SER A 143 -15.46 6.15 10.67
CA SER A 143 -15.31 7.18 11.69
C SER A 143 -14.08 8.07 11.45
N GLY A 144 -14.12 9.28 12.02
CA GLY A 144 -12.95 10.17 12.04
C GLY A 144 -11.72 9.60 12.77
N LEU A 145 -11.89 8.56 13.60
CA LEU A 145 -10.79 7.86 14.26
C LEU A 145 -9.88 7.12 13.26
N SER A 146 -10.41 6.75 12.09
CA SER A 146 -9.63 6.09 11.04
C SER A 146 -8.86 7.06 10.15
N VAL A 147 -8.93 8.36 10.40
CA VAL A 147 -8.20 9.38 9.63
C VAL A 147 -6.81 9.61 10.22
N GLY A 148 -5.79 9.10 9.53
CA GLY A 148 -4.41 9.53 9.77
C GLY A 148 -4.15 10.93 9.22
N VAL A 149 -3.14 11.64 9.74
CA VAL A 149 -2.70 12.93 9.20
C VAL A 149 -2.18 12.73 7.77
N PRO A 150 -2.80 13.36 6.74
CA PRO A 150 -2.42 13.12 5.35
C PRO A 150 -0.98 13.57 5.05
N GLY A 151 -0.25 12.73 4.31
CA GLY A 151 1.16 12.95 3.95
C GLY A 151 1.42 13.24 2.47
N THR A 152 0.43 13.03 1.61
CA THR A 152 0.58 13.09 0.14
C THR A 152 1.15 14.42 -0.36
N LEU A 153 0.55 15.57 0.01
CA LEU A 153 1.01 16.88 -0.48
C LEU A 153 2.43 17.23 -0.02
N ALA A 154 2.77 16.90 1.23
CA ALA A 154 4.13 17.10 1.75
C ALA A 154 5.15 16.24 0.98
N THR A 155 4.76 15.01 0.63
CA THR A 155 5.58 14.07 -0.15
C THR A 155 5.84 14.60 -1.55
N TRP A 156 4.80 15.05 -2.25
CA TRP A 156 4.94 15.63 -3.58
C TRP A 156 5.80 16.89 -3.55
N GLN A 157 5.52 17.81 -2.62
CA GLN A 157 6.32 19.03 -2.45
C GLN A 157 7.80 18.71 -2.20
N HIS A 158 8.10 17.70 -1.38
CA HIS A 158 9.47 17.28 -1.12
C HIS A 158 10.12 16.64 -2.35
N ALA A 159 9.42 15.73 -3.05
CA ALA A 159 9.90 15.11 -4.27
C ALA A 159 10.25 16.15 -5.34
N LEU A 160 9.39 17.15 -5.55
CA LEU A 160 9.61 18.22 -6.51
C LEU A 160 10.79 19.13 -6.13
N GLN A 161 10.98 19.41 -4.84
CA GLN A 161 12.17 20.14 -4.38
C GLN A 161 13.48 19.39 -4.65
N GLN A 162 13.46 18.05 -4.61
CA GLN A 162 14.65 17.23 -4.84
C GLN A 162 14.89 16.93 -6.33
N TRP A 163 13.83 16.66 -7.09
CA TRP A 163 13.92 16.06 -8.43
C TRP A 163 12.99 16.71 -9.46
N GLY A 164 12.14 17.66 -9.06
CA GLY A 164 11.24 18.38 -9.95
C GLY A 164 11.94 19.52 -10.70
N ARG A 165 11.30 19.97 -11.76
CA ARG A 165 11.63 21.19 -12.50
C ARG A 165 10.59 22.27 -12.31
N PHE A 166 9.34 21.89 -12.09
CA PHE A 166 8.22 22.82 -11.95
C PHE A 166 7.84 22.99 -10.48
N ARG A 167 7.03 24.02 -10.19
CA ARG A 167 6.45 24.20 -8.85
C ARG A 167 5.25 23.26 -8.70
N LEU A 168 4.93 22.90 -7.46
CA LEU A 168 3.76 22.07 -7.16
C LEU A 168 2.47 22.59 -7.82
N ALA A 169 2.24 23.90 -7.83
CA ALA A 169 1.05 24.48 -8.48
C ALA A 169 0.97 24.21 -9.99
N GLU A 170 2.11 24.13 -10.68
CA GLU A 170 2.16 23.81 -12.11
C GLU A 170 1.86 22.32 -12.34
N ASP A 171 2.41 21.43 -11.50
CA ASP A 171 2.15 19.99 -11.62
C ASP A 171 0.74 19.58 -11.20
N LEU A 172 0.05 20.40 -10.38
CA LEU A 172 -1.35 20.18 -10.01
C LEU A 172 -2.34 20.71 -11.07
N GLN A 173 -1.89 21.56 -12.00
CA GLN A 173 -2.76 22.19 -12.99
C GLN A 173 -3.53 21.18 -13.87
N PRO A 174 -2.94 20.06 -14.35
CA PRO A 174 -3.70 19.08 -15.11
C PRO A 174 -4.87 18.47 -14.33
N ALA A 175 -4.65 18.19 -13.04
CA ALA A 175 -5.68 17.65 -12.16
C ALA A 175 -6.81 18.66 -11.91
N GLU A 176 -6.46 19.93 -11.68
CA GLU A 176 -7.42 21.04 -11.56
C GLU A 176 -8.30 21.15 -12.81
N GLN A 177 -7.69 21.16 -14.00
CA GLN A 177 -8.44 21.23 -15.25
C GLN A 177 -9.39 20.05 -15.44
N VAL A 178 -8.95 18.83 -15.12
CA VAL A 178 -9.80 17.63 -15.19
C VAL A 178 -10.94 17.70 -14.19
N ALA A 179 -10.71 18.21 -12.98
CA ALA A 179 -11.75 18.39 -11.97
C ALA A 179 -12.78 19.45 -12.38
N GLU A 180 -12.35 20.56 -12.97
CA GLU A 180 -13.24 21.64 -13.41
C GLU A 180 -14.09 21.25 -14.63
N ARG A 181 -13.47 20.65 -15.64
CA ARG A 181 -14.15 20.30 -16.91
C ARG A 181 -14.91 18.97 -16.83
N GLY A 182 -14.62 18.17 -15.82
CA GLY A 182 -15.08 16.78 -15.71
C GLY A 182 -14.36 15.83 -16.66
N PHE A 183 -14.69 14.55 -16.53
CA PHE A 183 -14.17 13.44 -17.33
C PHE A 183 -15.26 12.38 -17.53
N VAL A 184 -15.02 11.42 -18.42
CA VAL A 184 -15.97 10.34 -18.68
C VAL A 184 -15.82 9.28 -17.60
N VAL A 185 -16.90 9.02 -16.87
CA VAL A 185 -16.96 7.93 -15.89
C VAL A 185 -17.07 6.60 -16.64
N ASP A 186 -16.16 5.67 -16.37
CA ASP A 186 -16.17 4.33 -16.94
C ASP A 186 -16.51 3.25 -15.90
N ALA A 187 -16.40 1.99 -16.30
CA ALA A 187 -16.75 0.84 -15.47
C ALA A 187 -15.81 0.62 -14.27
N THR A 188 -14.69 1.35 -14.18
CA THR A 188 -13.70 1.23 -13.10
C THR A 188 -13.98 2.18 -11.94
N PHE A 189 -14.88 3.16 -12.13
CA PHE A 189 -15.24 4.16 -11.11
C PHE A 189 -16.30 3.61 -10.14
N HIS A 190 -15.90 3.22 -8.93
CA HIS A 190 -16.76 2.55 -7.93
C HIS A 190 -16.60 3.10 -6.52
#